data_AF-A0A1Z1MJN0-F1
#
_entry.id   AF-A0A1Z1MJN0-F1
#
_cell.length_a   1.000
_cell.length_b   1.000
_cell.length_c   1.000
_cell.angle_alpha   90.00
_cell.angle_beta   90.00
_cell.angle_gamma   90.00
#
_symmetry.space_group_name_H-M   'P 1'
#
loop_
_entity.id
_entity.type
_entity.pdbx_description
1 polymer ?
#
loop_
_entity_poly.entity_id
_entity_poly.type
_entity_poly.pdbx_seq_one_letter_code
_entity_poly.pdbx_strand_id
1 'polypeptide(L)' 'MNKGTNIKRIRKSGFRARMKKYAGKKIIKSRRNKKRQKIAIS' A
#
# COMPACT_ATOMS: atom_id res chain seq x y z
N MET A 1 -14.04 16.39 8.16
CA MET A 1 -13.39 15.30 7.37
C MET A 1 -12.26 14.70 8.22
N ASN A 2 -12.41 13.45 8.66
CA ASN A 2 -11.70 12.92 9.85
C ASN A 2 -10.17 12.80 9.69
N LYS A 3 -9.47 13.21 10.75
CA LYS A 3 -8.06 13.64 10.86
C LYS A 3 -7.06 12.46 10.83
N GLY A 4 -6.96 11.75 9.71
CA GLY A 4 -5.89 10.76 9.52
C GLY A 4 -4.53 11.43 9.26
N THR A 5 -3.54 11.22 10.13
CA THR A 5 -2.18 11.74 9.88
C THR A 5 -1.48 10.95 8.77
N ASN A 6 -0.53 11.57 8.07
CA ASN A 6 0.29 10.90 7.05
C ASN A 6 1.00 9.66 7.61
N ILE A 7 1.41 9.70 8.88
CA ILE A 7 2.01 8.57 9.59
C ILE A 7 1.02 7.40 9.69
N LYS A 8 -0.23 7.65 10.10
CA LYS A 8 -1.27 6.61 10.17
C LYS A 8 -1.54 6.00 8.79
N ARG A 9 -1.57 6.84 7.74
CA ARG A 9 -1.77 6.40 6.35
C ARG A 9 -0.64 5.47 5.86
N ILE A 10 0.62 5.83 6.10
CA ILE A 10 1.78 5.05 5.68
C ILE A 10 1.88 3.73 6.48
N ARG A 11 1.63 3.75 7.79
CA ARG A 11 1.62 2.53 8.61
C ARG A 11 0.56 1.52 8.14
N LYS A 12 -0.62 1.99 7.72
CA LYS A 12 -1.70 1.10 7.27
C LYS A 12 -1.52 0.61 5.83
N SER A 13 -1.10 1.48 4.92
CA SER A 13 -1.19 1.25 3.48
C SER A 13 0.09 1.54 2.69
N GLY A 14 1.19 1.87 3.37
CA GLY A 14 2.51 2.05 2.75
C GLY A 14 3.09 0.76 2.18
N PHE A 15 4.11 0.88 1.34
CA PHE A 15 4.71 -0.24 0.62
C PHE A 15 5.24 -1.32 1.57
N ARG A 16 6.02 -0.92 2.58
CA ARG A 16 6.57 -1.86 3.59
C ARG A 16 5.47 -2.61 4.35
N ALA A 17 4.37 -1.93 4.69
CA ALA A 17 3.23 -2.56 5.35
C ALA A 17 2.56 -3.61 4.46
N ARG A 18 2.47 -3.37 3.14
CA ARG A 18 1.98 -4.34 2.16
C ARG A 18 2.96 -5.50 1.98
N MET A 19 4.27 -5.26 1.96
CA MET A 19 5.27 -6.31 1.77
C MET A 19 5.41 -7.24 2.99
N LYS A 20 5.09 -6.79 4.21
CA LYS A 20 5.18 -7.61 5.43
C LYS A 20 4.21 -8.80 5.44
N LYS A 21 3.01 -8.66 4.86
CA LYS A 21 1.96 -9.70 4.89
C LYS A 21 1.81 -10.39 3.54
N TYR A 22 1.53 -11.69 3.53
CA TYR A 22 1.27 -12.46 2.31
C TYR A 22 0.15 -11.85 1.44
N ALA A 23 -0.98 -11.49 2.04
CA ALA A 23 -2.08 -10.82 1.34
C ALA A 23 -1.66 -9.46 0.74
N GLY A 24 -0.81 -8.71 1.43
CA GLY A 24 -0.30 -7.43 0.92
C GLY A 24 0.64 -7.60 -0.27
N LYS A 25 1.49 -8.64 -0.27
CA LYS A 25 2.31 -9.02 -1.43
C LYS A 25 1.43 -9.34 -2.66
N LYS A 26 0.32 -10.07 -2.47
CA LYS A 26 -0.65 -10.35 -3.55
C LYS A 26 -1.25 -9.08 -4.15
N ILE A 27 -1.62 -8.11 -3.31
CA ILE A 27 -2.14 -6.81 -3.76
C ILE A 27 -1.12 -6.07 -4.62
N ILE A 28 0.14 -6.00 -4.16
CA ILE A 28 1.23 -5.35 -4.91
C ILE A 28 1.47 -6.06 -6.25
N LYS A 29 1.47 -7.39 -6.28
CA LYS A 29 1.59 -8.18 -7.52
C LYS A 29 0.45 -7.88 -8.50
N SER A 30 -0.80 -7.87 -8.03
CA SER A 30 -1.95 -7.52 -8.87
C SER A 30 -1.85 -6.10 -9.45
N ARG A 31 -1.42 -5.12 -8.64
CA ARG A 31 -1.24 -3.73 -9.09
C ARG A 31 -0.12 -3.59 -10.14
N ARG A 32 0.98 -4.35 -9.98
CA ARG A 32 2.07 -4.44 -10.97
C ARG A 32 1.61 -5.07 -12.28
N ASN A 33 0.86 -6.18 -12.22
CA ASN A 33 0.32 -6.85 -13.41
C ASN A 33 -0.62 -5.92 -14.20
N LYS A 34 -1.41 -5.10 -13.49
CA LYS A 34 -2.28 -4.07 -14.08
C LYS A 34 -1.52 -2.81 -14.53
N LYS A 35 -0.18 -2.78 -14.43
CA LYS A 35 0.69 -1.66 -14.78
C LYS A 35 0.23 -0.33 -14.17
N ARG A 36 -0.24 -0.34 -12.92
CA ARG A 36 -0.62 0.90 -12.23
C ARG A 36 0.62 1.76 -12.04
N GLN A 37 0.56 3.01 -12.52
CA GLN A 37 1.62 4.02 -12.32
C GLN A 37 2.00 4.16 -10.83
N LYS A 38 1.00 4.11 -9.93
CA LYS A 38 1.21 4.14 -8.49
C LYS A 38 0.84 2.81 -7.84
N ILE A 39 1.83 2.07 -7.34
CA ILE A 39 1.65 0.72 -6.77
C ILE A 39 1.34 0.77 -5.26
N ALA A 40 1.89 1.73 -4.52
CA ALA A 40 1.62 1.95 -3.09
C ALA A 40 1.49 3.46 -2.79
N ILE A 41 1.12 3.81 -1.56
CA ILE A 41 0.97 5.22 -1.15
C ILE A 41 2.32 5.92 -1.04
N SER A 42 3.31 5.20 -0.50
CA SER A 42 4.73 5.56 -0.40
C SER A 42 5.51 4.97 -1.55
#